data_AF-A0A920FBG7-F1
#
_entry.id   AF-A0A920FBG7-F1
#
_cell.length_a   1.000
_cell.length_b   1.000
_cell.length_c   1.000
_cell.angle_alpha   90.00
_cell.angle_beta   90.00
_cell.angle_gamma   90.00
#
_symmetry.space_group_name_H-M   'P 1'
#
loop_
_entity.id
_entity.type
_entity.pdbx_description
1 polymer ?
#
loop_
_entity_poly.entity_id
_entity_poly.type
_entity_poly.pdbx_seq_one_letter_code
_entity_poly.pdbx_strand_id
1 'polypeptide(L)'
;MTLSIVPLLFIVRFIWLPKARAAFIKAREANSLANGALAEAIHGVKTVQGMVREDVNSELYNKRAKQNLLAHLRAAKFAQVNVPIVDTLTGTAMAIIIVVGGQQVLRSNLDLGVMVAFIFYVQRFFDPIRSLTLQYSFMQRAMVSGQRILEVLDVPIDVADKRDAIKMEKCDGTVEFSNVTFWI
;
A
#
# COMPACT_ATOMS: atom_id res chain seq x y z
N MET A 1 -17.72 -15.62 -25.99
CA MET A 1 -18.40 -15.64 -24.67
C MET A 1 -17.46 -15.30 -23.51
N THR A 2 -16.21 -15.77 -23.50
CA THR A 2 -15.17 -15.38 -22.53
C THR A 2 -14.81 -13.87 -22.57
N LEU A 3 -14.92 -13.21 -23.73
CA LEU A 3 -14.71 -11.76 -23.87
C LEU A 3 -15.79 -10.90 -23.19
N SER A 4 -17.00 -11.42 -22.97
CA SER A 4 -18.11 -10.69 -22.34
C SER A 4 -17.91 -10.48 -20.83
N ILE A 5 -16.98 -11.21 -20.24
CA ILE A 5 -16.63 -11.18 -18.82
C ILE A 5 -15.68 -10.01 -18.48
N VAL A 6 -14.91 -9.54 -19.46
CA VAL A 6 -13.92 -8.47 -19.29
C VAL A 6 -14.59 -7.10 -19.03
N PRO A 7 -15.64 -6.67 -19.77
CA PRO A 7 -16.35 -5.42 -19.49
C PRO A 7 -17.00 -5.41 -18.10
N LEU A 8 -17.54 -6.55 -17.66
CA LEU A 8 -18.17 -6.67 -16.34
C LEU A 8 -17.13 -6.50 -15.21
N LEU A 9 -15.95 -7.09 -15.35
CA LEU A 9 -14.81 -6.86 -14.46
C LEU A 9 -14.42 -5.38 -14.40
N PHE A 10 -14.34 -4.73 -15.56
CA PHE A 10 -13.98 -3.32 -15.66
C PHE A 10 -14.99 -2.44 -14.91
N ILE A 11 -16.28 -2.67 -15.08
CA ILE A 11 -17.34 -1.91 -14.40
C ILE A 11 -17.26 -2.10 -12.88
N VAL A 12 -17.15 -3.35 -12.42
CA VAL A 12 -17.01 -3.66 -10.99
C VAL A 12 -15.77 -2.93 -10.45
N ARG A 13 -14.62 -3.09 -11.11
CA ARG A 13 -13.37 -2.46 -10.68
C ARG A 13 -13.49 -0.93 -10.67
N PHE A 14 -14.11 -0.32 -11.68
CA PHE A 14 -14.25 1.14 -11.79
C PHE A 14 -15.07 1.75 -10.64
N ILE A 15 -16.14 1.09 -10.21
CA ILE A 15 -16.97 1.55 -9.09
C ILE A 15 -16.28 1.31 -7.74
N TRP A 16 -15.51 0.23 -7.65
CA TRP A 16 -14.98 -0.27 -6.38
C TRP A 16 -13.61 0.33 -6.00
N LEU A 17 -12.75 0.58 -6.99
CA LEU A 17 -11.41 1.17 -6.81
C LEU A 17 -11.42 2.53 -6.07
N PRO A 18 -12.29 3.51 -6.39
CA PRO A 18 -12.29 4.80 -5.69
C PRO A 18 -12.68 4.66 -4.21
N LYS A 19 -13.64 3.77 -3.90
CA LYS A 19 -14.04 3.50 -2.51
C LYS A 19 -12.94 2.82 -1.71
N ALA A 20 -12.27 1.83 -2.32
CA ALA A 20 -11.13 1.16 -1.71
C ALA A 20 -9.99 2.16 -1.44
N ARG A 21 -9.63 2.98 -2.44
CA ARG A 21 -8.58 4.01 -2.31
C ARG A 21 -8.88 4.98 -1.18
N ALA A 22 -10.11 5.47 -1.09
CA ALA A 22 -10.52 6.37 0.01
C ALA A 22 -10.41 5.70 1.39
N ALA A 23 -10.74 4.41 1.52
CA ALA A 23 -10.59 3.68 2.77
C ALA A 23 -9.11 3.51 3.18
N PHE A 24 -8.22 3.21 2.23
CA PHE A 24 -6.78 3.11 2.47
C PHE A 24 -6.14 4.44 2.87
N ILE A 25 -6.55 5.55 2.23
CA ILE A 25 -6.09 6.90 2.60
C ILE A 25 -6.52 7.22 4.04
N LYS A 26 -7.78 6.97 4.40
CA LYS A 26 -8.28 7.17 5.77
C LYS A 26 -7.53 6.33 6.81
N ALA A 27 -7.19 5.08 6.48
CA ALA A 27 -6.38 4.24 7.36
C ALA A 27 -4.97 4.83 7.56
N ARG A 28 -4.35 5.32 6.48
CA ARG A 28 -3.03 5.98 6.54
C ARG A 28 -3.07 7.23 7.42
N GLU A 29 -4.07 8.09 7.25
CA GLU A 29 -4.28 9.30 8.06
C GLU A 29 -4.49 8.98 9.53
N ALA A 30 -5.38 8.01 9.83
CA ALA A 30 -5.64 7.60 11.21
C ALA A 30 -4.39 7.03 11.90
N ASN A 31 -3.56 6.30 11.17
CA ASN A 31 -2.28 5.79 11.66
C ASN A 31 -1.29 6.91 11.96
N SER A 32 -1.18 7.91 11.07
CA SER A 32 -0.34 9.09 11.32
C SER A 32 -0.80 9.87 12.56
N LEU A 33 -2.11 10.06 12.74
CA LEU A 33 -2.67 10.75 13.90
C LEU A 33 -2.43 9.99 15.21
N ALA A 34 -2.58 8.66 15.19
CA ALA A 34 -2.31 7.82 16.36
C ALA A 34 -0.83 7.86 16.75
N ASN A 35 0.08 7.73 15.77
CA ASN A 35 1.52 7.84 16.02
C ASN A 35 1.94 9.24 16.49
N GLY A 36 1.35 10.30 15.94
CA GLY A 36 1.60 11.67 16.38
C GLY A 36 1.19 11.88 17.85
N ALA A 37 -0.01 11.42 18.22
CA ALA A 37 -0.48 11.49 19.60
C ALA A 37 0.39 10.66 20.56
N LEU A 38 0.87 9.50 20.12
CA LEU A 38 1.80 8.68 20.91
C LEU A 38 3.15 9.39 21.12
N ALA A 39 3.71 9.98 20.07
CA ALA A 39 4.96 10.71 20.15
C ALA A 39 4.85 11.92 21.10
N GLU A 40 3.77 12.70 20.97
CA GLU A 40 3.47 13.82 21.88
C GLU A 40 3.38 13.36 23.34
N ALA A 41 2.68 12.26 23.61
CA ALA A 41 2.56 11.71 24.96
C ALA A 41 3.91 11.25 25.53
N ILE A 42 4.79 10.65 24.71
CA ILE A 42 6.13 10.23 25.12
C ILE A 42 7.00 11.45 25.45
N HIS A 43 7.02 12.45 24.56
CA HIS A 43 7.80 13.67 24.78
C HIS A 43 7.29 14.48 25.98
N GLY A 44 5.97 14.49 26.21
CA GLY A 44 5.30 15.21 27.30
C GLY A 44 5.08 14.42 28.58
N VAL A 45 5.66 13.21 28.73
CA VAL A 45 5.31 12.28 29.82
C VAL A 45 5.47 12.89 31.21
N LYS A 46 6.54 13.67 31.44
CA LYS A 46 6.79 14.35 32.73
C LYS A 46 5.73 15.41 33.02
N THR A 47 5.24 16.11 32.00
CA THR A 47 4.19 17.11 32.14
C THR A 47 2.85 16.45 32.45
N VAL A 48 2.54 15.34 31.78
CA VAL A 48 1.32 14.56 32.06
C VAL A 48 1.30 14.05 33.49
N GLN A 49 2.41 13.47 33.97
CA GLN A 49 2.57 12.99 35.34
C GLN A 49 2.55 14.13 36.36
N GLY A 50 3.22 15.24 36.08
CA GLY A 50 3.23 16.41 36.95
C GLY A 50 1.85 17.07 37.12
N MET A 51 0.94 16.87 36.17
CA MET A 51 -0.45 17.33 36.24
C MET A 51 -1.44 16.25 36.69
N VAL A 52 -0.98 15.01 36.93
CA VAL A 52 -1.82 13.85 37.28
C VAL A 52 -2.95 13.63 36.25
N ARG A 53 -2.59 13.63 34.95
CA ARG A 53 -3.52 13.53 33.81
C ARG A 53 -3.38 12.24 33.00
N GLU A 54 -2.78 11.20 33.55
CA GLU A 54 -2.49 9.94 32.86
C GLU A 54 -3.77 9.31 32.29
N ASP A 55 -4.83 9.19 33.10
CA ASP A 55 -6.10 8.58 32.68
C ASP A 55 -6.78 9.35 31.56
N VAL A 56 -6.80 10.69 31.66
CA VAL A 56 -7.38 11.58 30.65
C VAL A 56 -6.65 11.44 29.32
N ASN A 57 -5.30 11.42 29.34
CA ASN A 57 -4.50 11.26 28.14
C ASN A 57 -4.62 9.85 27.55
N SER A 58 -4.70 8.83 28.40
CA SER A 58 -4.95 7.45 28.00
C SER A 58 -6.30 7.30 27.29
N GLU A 59 -7.37 7.91 27.80
CA GLU A 59 -8.69 7.90 27.15
C GLU A 59 -8.66 8.61 25.79
N LEU A 60 -8.03 9.78 25.72
CA LEU A 60 -7.84 10.53 24.46
C LEU A 60 -7.08 9.70 23.42
N TYR A 61 -5.98 9.05 23.83
CA TYR A 61 -5.22 8.16 22.96
C TYR A 61 -6.04 6.95 22.53
N ASN A 62 -6.77 6.32 23.45
CA ASN A 62 -7.61 5.16 23.15
C ASN A 62 -8.67 5.48 22.09
N LYS A 63 -9.25 6.69 22.11
CA LYS A 63 -10.15 7.16 21.04
C LYS A 63 -9.46 7.19 19.67
N ARG A 64 -8.23 7.69 19.59
CA ARG A 64 -7.42 7.71 18.35
C ARG A 64 -7.03 6.30 17.91
N ALA A 65 -6.61 5.45 18.84
CA ALA A 65 -6.27 4.06 18.57
C ALA A 65 -7.48 3.27 18.03
N LYS A 66 -8.67 3.47 18.61
CA LYS A 66 -9.92 2.86 18.12
C LYS A 66 -10.31 3.36 16.73
N GLN A 67 -10.14 4.65 16.45
CA GLN A 67 -10.35 5.20 15.11
C GLN A 67 -9.38 4.59 14.09
N ASN A 68 -8.10 4.44 14.47
CA ASN A 68 -7.09 3.76 13.66
C ASN A 68 -7.50 2.31 13.35
N LEU A 69 -7.88 1.54 14.38
CA LEU A 69 -8.36 0.17 14.23
C LEU A 69 -9.56 0.08 13.27
N LEU A 70 -10.58 0.91 13.46
CA LEU A 70 -11.78 0.90 12.61
C LEU A 70 -11.47 1.30 11.16
N ALA A 71 -10.56 2.24 10.94
CA ALA A 71 -10.14 2.64 9.60
C ALA A 71 -9.38 1.50 8.89
N HIS A 72 -8.48 0.83 9.61
CA HIS A 72 -7.76 -0.34 9.09
C HIS A 72 -8.69 -1.52 8.82
N LEU A 73 -9.66 -1.81 9.69
CA LEU A 73 -10.66 -2.87 9.46
C LEU A 73 -11.50 -2.57 8.21
N ARG A 74 -11.90 -1.31 7.99
CA ARG A 74 -12.59 -0.92 6.76
C ARG A 74 -11.70 -1.11 5.53
N ALA A 75 -10.45 -0.65 5.56
CA ALA A 75 -9.51 -0.81 4.46
C ALA A 75 -9.25 -2.30 4.15
N ALA A 76 -9.09 -3.15 5.18
CA ALA A 76 -8.94 -4.59 5.05
C ALA A 76 -10.18 -5.25 4.45
N LYS A 77 -11.39 -4.85 4.88
CA LYS A 77 -12.64 -5.30 4.25
C LYS A 77 -12.68 -4.94 2.77
N PHE A 78 -12.17 -3.77 2.40
CA PHE A 78 -12.02 -3.43 0.99
C PHE A 78 -10.97 -4.35 0.30
N ALA A 79 -9.82 -4.60 0.91
CA ALA A 79 -8.80 -5.48 0.32
C ALA A 79 -9.32 -6.91 0.03
N GLN A 80 -10.15 -7.46 0.92
CA GLN A 80 -10.57 -8.86 0.89
C GLN A 80 -11.66 -9.19 -0.13
N VAL A 81 -12.41 -8.21 -0.67
CA VAL A 81 -13.50 -8.49 -1.63
C VAL A 81 -12.99 -8.67 -3.06
N ASN A 82 -11.76 -8.28 -3.38
CA ASN A 82 -11.19 -8.52 -4.71
C ASN A 82 -11.09 -10.02 -5.06
N VAL A 83 -10.75 -10.85 -4.07
CA VAL A 83 -10.62 -12.30 -4.25
C VAL A 83 -11.96 -12.95 -4.64
N PRO A 84 -13.06 -12.80 -3.86
CA PRO A 84 -14.34 -13.41 -4.21
C PRO A 84 -14.95 -12.85 -5.51
N ILE A 85 -14.66 -11.60 -5.90
CA ILE A 85 -15.10 -11.09 -7.22
C ILE A 85 -14.47 -11.91 -8.35
N VAL A 86 -13.15 -12.12 -8.30
CA VAL A 86 -12.44 -12.90 -9.34
C VAL A 86 -12.91 -14.35 -9.30
N ASP A 87 -13.03 -14.95 -8.13
CA ASP A 87 -13.44 -16.36 -8.00
C ASP A 87 -14.87 -16.58 -8.48
N THR A 88 -15.81 -15.69 -8.16
CA THR A 88 -17.21 -15.78 -8.63
C THR A 88 -17.29 -15.68 -10.14
N LEU A 89 -16.44 -14.83 -10.73
CA LEU A 89 -16.37 -14.66 -12.17
C LEU A 89 -15.78 -15.88 -12.87
N THR A 90 -14.69 -16.44 -12.33
CA THR A 90 -14.09 -17.68 -12.82
C THR A 90 -15.08 -18.84 -12.68
N GLY A 91 -15.80 -18.93 -11.57
CA GLY A 91 -16.86 -19.92 -11.35
C GLY A 91 -18.01 -19.78 -12.35
N THR A 92 -18.43 -18.55 -12.64
CA THR A 92 -19.47 -18.27 -13.63
C THR A 92 -19.01 -18.62 -15.05
N ALA A 93 -17.76 -18.32 -15.40
CA ALA A 93 -17.17 -18.72 -16.67
C ALA A 93 -17.17 -20.25 -16.84
N MET A 94 -16.76 -20.97 -15.79
CA MET A 94 -16.79 -22.43 -15.75
C MET A 94 -18.22 -22.97 -15.90
N ALA A 95 -19.19 -22.41 -15.20
CA ALA A 95 -20.59 -22.83 -15.28
C ALA A 95 -21.14 -22.68 -16.71
N ILE A 96 -20.86 -21.55 -17.38
CA ILE A 96 -21.25 -21.32 -18.77
C ILE A 96 -20.62 -22.37 -19.70
N ILE A 97 -19.33 -22.67 -19.52
CA ILE A 97 -18.62 -23.68 -20.32
C ILE A 97 -19.24 -25.06 -20.13
N ILE A 98 -19.58 -25.44 -18.90
CA ILE A 98 -20.19 -26.74 -18.61
C ILE A 98 -21.58 -26.85 -19.25
N VAL A 99 -22.44 -25.82 -19.12
CA VAL A 99 -23.80 -25.86 -19.66
C VAL A 99 -23.81 -25.83 -21.19
N VAL A 100 -23.08 -24.88 -21.80
CA VAL A 100 -23.07 -24.70 -23.26
C VAL A 100 -22.20 -25.74 -23.95
N GLY A 101 -21.01 -26.00 -23.40
CA GLY A 101 -20.10 -27.03 -23.90
C GLY A 101 -20.69 -28.43 -23.75
N GLY A 102 -21.29 -28.73 -22.60
CA GLY A 102 -21.97 -30.02 -22.36
C GLY A 102 -23.10 -30.28 -23.36
N GLN A 103 -23.91 -29.27 -23.69
CA GLN A 103 -24.91 -29.40 -24.75
C GLN A 103 -24.30 -29.67 -26.13
N GLN A 104 -23.12 -29.11 -26.46
CA GLN A 104 -22.44 -29.38 -27.72
C GLN A 104 -21.82 -30.78 -27.78
N VAL A 105 -21.29 -31.27 -26.65
CA VAL A 105 -20.79 -32.65 -26.54
C VAL A 105 -21.91 -33.66 -26.73
N LEU A 106 -23.07 -33.44 -26.09
CA LEU A 106 -24.25 -34.31 -26.26
C LEU A 106 -24.78 -34.33 -27.70
N ARG A 107 -24.59 -33.24 -28.45
CA ARG A 107 -24.93 -33.15 -29.87
C ARG A 107 -23.84 -33.68 -30.81
N SER A 108 -22.76 -34.28 -30.27
CA SER A 108 -21.59 -34.76 -31.02
C SER A 108 -20.88 -33.68 -31.86
N ASN A 109 -21.09 -32.40 -31.52
CA ASN A 109 -20.45 -31.26 -32.19
C ASN A 109 -19.09 -30.89 -31.55
N LEU A 110 -18.81 -31.42 -30.36
CA LEU A 110 -17.60 -31.15 -29.60
C LEU A 110 -17.15 -32.43 -28.89
N ASP A 111 -15.85 -32.71 -28.94
CA ASP A 111 -15.28 -33.84 -28.20
C ASP A 111 -15.12 -33.49 -26.71
N LEU A 112 -15.32 -34.48 -25.83
CA LEU A 112 -15.26 -34.29 -24.39
C LEU A 112 -13.85 -33.81 -23.95
N GLY A 113 -12.80 -34.36 -24.59
CA GLY A 113 -11.42 -33.97 -24.32
C GLY A 113 -11.15 -32.50 -24.64
N VAL A 114 -11.74 -31.98 -25.73
CA VAL A 114 -11.63 -30.57 -26.12
C VAL A 114 -12.30 -29.66 -25.09
N MET A 115 -13.48 -30.05 -24.57
CA MET A 115 -14.17 -29.30 -23.52
C MET A 115 -13.33 -29.21 -22.24
N VAL A 116 -12.77 -30.34 -21.79
CA VAL A 116 -11.93 -30.40 -20.58
C VAL A 116 -10.67 -29.55 -20.75
N ALA A 117 -10.01 -29.60 -21.91
CA ALA A 117 -8.86 -28.75 -22.21
C ALA A 117 -9.21 -27.26 -22.16
N PHE A 118 -10.40 -26.88 -22.65
CA PHE A 118 -10.86 -25.48 -22.63
C PHE A 118 -11.05 -24.95 -21.20
N ILE A 119 -11.54 -25.77 -20.28
CA ILE A 119 -11.68 -25.42 -18.86
C ILE A 119 -10.31 -25.10 -18.25
N PHE A 120 -9.30 -25.94 -18.52
CA PHE A 120 -7.93 -25.70 -18.04
C PHE A 120 -7.31 -24.44 -18.65
N TYR A 121 -7.55 -24.16 -19.93
CA TYR A 121 -7.05 -22.94 -20.57
C TYR A 121 -7.65 -21.67 -19.96
N VAL A 122 -8.93 -21.70 -19.60
CA VAL A 122 -9.58 -20.54 -18.95
C VAL A 122 -8.99 -20.30 -17.56
N GLN A 123 -8.78 -21.34 -16.75
CA GLN A 123 -8.08 -21.19 -15.46
C GLN A 123 -6.69 -20.59 -15.66
N ARG A 124 -5.90 -21.16 -16.58
CA ARG A 124 -4.54 -20.69 -16.86
C ARG A 124 -4.48 -19.27 -17.46
N PHE A 125 -5.57 -18.79 -18.06
CA PHE A 125 -5.68 -17.42 -18.56
C PHE A 125 -5.91 -16.40 -17.43
N PHE A 126 -6.64 -16.78 -16.37
CA PHE A 126 -6.93 -15.88 -15.25
C PHE A 126 -5.78 -15.77 -14.24
N ASP A 127 -4.93 -16.81 -14.13
CA ASP A 127 -3.79 -16.80 -13.20
C ASP A 127 -2.78 -15.65 -13.46
N PRO A 128 -2.31 -15.41 -14.70
CA PRO A 128 -1.44 -14.28 -15.01
C PRO A 128 -2.08 -12.93 -14.72
N ILE A 129 -3.39 -12.78 -14.97
CA ILE A 129 -4.12 -11.52 -14.73
C ILE A 129 -4.15 -11.21 -13.22
N ARG A 130 -4.34 -12.23 -12.38
CA ARG A 130 -4.26 -12.10 -10.92
C ARG A 130 -2.84 -11.72 -10.50
N SER A 131 -1.83 -12.40 -11.03
CA SER A 131 -0.42 -12.15 -10.73
C SER A 131 0.01 -10.74 -11.11
N LEU A 132 -0.34 -10.27 -12.32
CA LEU A 132 -0.06 -8.91 -12.81
C LEU A 132 -0.65 -7.83 -11.90
N THR A 133 -1.85 -8.05 -11.36
CA THR A 133 -2.47 -7.09 -10.44
C THR A 133 -1.70 -6.95 -9.12
N LEU A 134 -1.18 -8.06 -8.60
CA LEU A 134 -0.33 -8.06 -7.40
C LEU A 134 1.05 -7.44 -7.69
N GLN A 135 1.67 -7.80 -8.81
CA GLN A 135 2.95 -7.27 -9.25
C GLN A 135 2.90 -5.76 -9.50
N TYR A 136 1.83 -5.25 -10.10
CA TYR A 136 1.64 -3.81 -10.29
C TYR A 136 1.65 -3.04 -8.96
N SER A 137 0.97 -3.58 -7.94
CA SER A 137 0.95 -2.98 -6.60
C SER A 137 2.33 -3.00 -5.94
N PHE A 138 3.11 -4.05 -6.17
CA PHE A 138 4.50 -4.13 -5.71
C PHE A 138 5.38 -3.09 -6.43
N MET A 139 5.26 -2.98 -7.75
CA MET A 139 6.02 -2.04 -8.57
C MET A 139 5.74 -0.58 -8.17
N GLN A 140 4.49 -0.21 -7.88
CA GLN A 140 4.18 1.13 -7.37
C GLN A 140 4.88 1.44 -6.04
N ARG A 141 4.90 0.48 -5.11
CA ARG A 141 5.62 0.67 -3.83
C ARG A 141 7.12 0.79 -4.04
N ALA A 142 7.69 -0.05 -4.90
CA ALA A 142 9.10 -0.01 -5.25
C ALA A 142 9.50 1.34 -5.86
N MET A 143 8.70 1.90 -6.77
CA MET A 143 8.93 3.21 -7.36
C MET A 143 8.98 4.33 -6.32
N VAL A 144 8.03 4.37 -5.38
CA VAL A 144 8.01 5.39 -4.31
C VAL A 144 9.23 5.26 -3.39
N SER A 145 9.62 4.03 -3.04
CA SER A 145 10.83 3.79 -2.26
C SER A 145 12.10 4.22 -3.03
N GLY A 146 12.17 3.93 -4.33
CA GLY A 146 13.28 4.35 -5.19
C GLY A 146 13.40 5.87 -5.29
N GLN A 147 12.28 6.57 -5.44
CA GLN A 147 12.27 8.03 -5.45
C GLN A 147 12.87 8.62 -4.17
N ARG A 148 12.53 8.07 -2.99
CA ARG A 148 13.10 8.53 -1.71
C ARG A 148 14.60 8.28 -1.59
N ILE A 149 15.13 7.21 -2.18
CA ILE A 149 16.57 6.95 -2.20
C ILE A 149 17.27 8.01 -3.05
N LEU A 150 16.71 8.35 -4.21
CA LEU A 150 17.24 9.41 -5.08
C LEU A 150 17.16 10.77 -4.39
N GLU A 151 16.05 11.08 -3.71
CA GLU A 151 15.91 12.32 -2.92
C GLU A 151 17.02 12.48 -1.87
N VAL A 152 17.46 11.38 -1.24
CA VAL A 152 18.58 11.40 -0.28
C VAL A 152 19.94 11.52 -0.97
N LEU A 153 20.12 10.86 -2.10
CA LEU A 153 21.38 10.90 -2.85
C LEU A 153 21.63 12.27 -3.50
N ASP A 154 20.56 12.95 -3.91
CA ASP A 154 20.58 14.26 -4.55
C ASP A 154 20.63 15.42 -3.54
N VAL A 155 20.71 15.15 -2.23
CA VAL A 155 20.87 16.20 -1.22
C VAL A 155 22.21 16.92 -1.47
N PRO A 156 22.20 18.24 -1.72
CA PRO A 156 23.43 18.99 -1.90
C PRO A 156 24.26 18.98 -0.61
N ILE A 157 25.58 18.91 -0.75
CA ILE A 157 26.50 18.96 0.39
C ILE A 157 26.55 20.42 0.88
N ASP A 158 25.96 20.69 2.04
CA ASP A 158 25.93 22.03 2.65
C ASP A 158 27.33 22.54 3.07
N VAL A 159 28.22 21.61 3.45
CA VAL A 159 29.59 21.93 3.89
C VAL A 159 30.56 21.04 3.12
N ALA A 160 31.24 21.63 2.14
CA ALA A 160 32.28 20.98 1.37
C ALA A 160 33.63 21.61 1.65
N ASP A 161 34.69 20.80 1.61
CA ASP A 161 36.06 21.30 1.68
C ASP A 161 36.35 22.27 0.52
N LYS A 162 37.07 23.34 0.81
CA LYS A 162 37.61 24.22 -0.23
C LYS A 162 38.60 23.42 -1.10
N ARG A 163 38.71 23.77 -2.38
CA ARG A 163 39.64 23.10 -3.33
C ARG A 163 41.08 23.01 -2.82
N ASP A 164 41.51 24.01 -2.06
CA ASP A 164 42.85 24.10 -1.47
C ASP A 164 42.81 23.92 0.06
N ALA A 165 41.91 23.08 0.57
CA ALA A 165 41.83 22.79 1.99
C ALA A 165 43.17 22.26 2.50
N ILE A 166 43.72 22.95 3.49
CA ILE A 166 45.00 22.60 4.09
C ILE A 166 44.78 21.43 5.03
N LYS A 167 45.57 20.37 4.86
CA LYS A 167 45.53 19.21 5.75
C LYS A 167 46.19 19.57 7.08
N MET A 168 45.43 19.50 8.17
CA MET A 168 45.93 19.88 9.50
C MET A 168 46.80 18.74 10.08
N GLU A 169 48.11 18.99 10.25
CA GLU A 169 49.07 17.98 10.75
C GLU A 169 49.30 18.04 12.27
N LYS A 170 49.52 19.24 12.81
CA LYS A 170 49.63 19.51 14.25
C LYS A 170 48.83 20.77 14.58
N CYS A 171 47.91 20.64 15.54
CA CYS A 171 47.07 21.71 16.03
C CYS A 171 47.45 22.00 17.48
N ASP A 172 47.63 23.28 17.84
CA ASP A 172 47.91 23.72 19.21
C ASP A 172 46.63 23.79 20.08
N GLY A 173 45.46 23.54 19.47
CA GLY A 173 44.16 23.53 20.13
C GLY A 173 43.59 24.92 20.42
N THR A 174 44.20 25.98 19.89
CA THR A 174 43.69 27.33 20.08
C THR A 174 42.41 27.54 19.27
N VAL A 175 41.35 28.03 19.91
CA VAL A 175 40.06 28.33 19.26
C VAL A 175 39.75 29.81 19.45
N GLU A 176 39.51 30.52 18.35
CA GLU A 176 39.11 31.93 18.34
C GLU A 176 37.87 32.10 17.47
N PHE A 177 36.89 32.87 17.97
CA PHE A 177 35.71 33.29 17.23
C PHE A 177 35.82 34.78 16.94
N SER A 178 35.84 35.17 15.67
CA SER A 178 35.93 36.58 15.26
C SER A 178 34.74 36.97 14.41
N ASN A 179 33.91 37.91 14.92
CA ASN A 179 32.73 38.46 14.24
C ASN A 179 31.79 37.42 13.61
N VAL A 180 31.54 36.30 14.31
CA VAL A 180 30.65 35.26 13.81
C VAL A 180 29.21 35.56 14.24
N THR A 181 28.27 35.49 13.30
CA THR A 181 26.82 35.58 13.57
C THR A 181 26.14 34.34 13.02
N PHE A 182 25.38 33.65 13.87
CA PHE A 182 24.55 32.53 13.46
C PHE A 182 23.08 32.94 13.51
N TRP A 183 22.35 32.54 12.49
CA TRP A 183 20.90 32.69 12.43
C TRP A 183 20.29 31.30 12.58
N ILE A 184 19.36 31.16 13.52
CA ILE A 184 18.55 29.96 13.74
C ILE A 184 17.31 30.02 12.84
#